data_AF-A0A9E5NT47-F1
#
_entry.id   AF-A0A9E5NT47-F1
#
_cell.length_a   1.000
_cell.length_b   1.000
_cell.length_c   1.000
_cell.angle_alpha   90.00
_cell.angle_beta   90.00
_cell.angle_gamma   90.00
#
_symmetry.space_group_name_H-M   'P 1'
#
loop_
_entity.id
_entity.type
_entity.pdbx_description
1 polymer ?
#
loop_
_entity_poly.entity_id
_entity_poly.type
_entity_poly.pdbx_seq_one_letter_code
_entity_poly.pdbx_strand_id
1 'polypeptide(L)'
;MNGKSRAWALALLVAVFLVGGAAGAAVDRMLVGEREVSSGQRGRSGGDRDRRRSYLDWLADELTLSEEQRTEVQGILERHREQVSDLWKEWRPRYDELQEQVRADIRGVLTEEQAASYDALLERQRQRRERDDRDRDDNSKDHR
;
A
#
# COMPACT_ATOMS: atom_id res chain seq x y z
N MET A 1 -29.74 -19.11 -23.20
CA MET A 1 -28.73 -19.20 -22.10
C MET A 1 -29.38 -18.64 -20.84
N ASN A 2 -29.66 -19.51 -19.87
CA ASN A 2 -30.75 -19.33 -18.93
C ASN A 2 -30.34 -18.38 -17.79
N GLY A 3 -30.98 -17.20 -17.67
CA GLY A 3 -30.61 -16.18 -16.67
C GLY A 3 -30.54 -16.67 -15.21
N LYS A 4 -31.23 -17.77 -14.89
CA LYS A 4 -31.14 -18.45 -13.59
C LYS A 4 -29.74 -18.99 -13.27
N SER A 5 -28.97 -19.51 -14.24
CA SER A 5 -27.66 -20.11 -13.98
C SER A 5 -26.56 -19.07 -13.71
N ARG A 6 -26.68 -17.88 -14.32
CA ARG A 6 -25.79 -16.74 -14.02
C ARG A 6 -26.07 -16.15 -12.63
N ALA A 7 -27.34 -16.00 -12.28
CA ALA A 7 -27.74 -15.56 -10.94
C ALA A 7 -27.31 -16.56 -9.85
N TRP A 8 -27.44 -17.87 -10.11
CA TRP A 8 -26.97 -18.91 -9.20
C TRP A 8 -25.43 -18.95 -9.07
N ALA A 9 -24.70 -18.76 -10.17
CA ALA A 9 -23.24 -18.69 -10.11
C ALA A 9 -22.75 -17.47 -9.31
N LEU A 10 -23.40 -16.32 -9.46
CA LEU A 10 -23.13 -15.12 -8.65
C LEU A 10 -23.48 -15.32 -7.18
N ALA A 11 -24.63 -15.95 -6.88
CA ALA A 11 -25.01 -16.26 -5.51
C ALA A 11 -24.02 -17.22 -4.84
N LEU A 12 -23.53 -18.23 -5.57
CA LEU A 12 -22.51 -19.16 -5.09
C LEU A 12 -21.17 -18.45 -4.84
N LEU A 13 -20.75 -17.52 -5.71
CA LEU A 13 -19.52 -16.74 -5.52
C LEU A 13 -19.58 -15.86 -4.27
N VAL A 14 -20.70 -15.16 -4.06
CA VAL A 14 -20.91 -14.34 -2.87
C VAL A 14 -20.97 -15.21 -1.61
N ALA A 15 -21.62 -16.36 -1.66
CA ALA A 15 -21.67 -17.30 -0.54
C ALA A 15 -20.26 -17.84 -0.19
N VAL A 16 -19.45 -18.22 -1.19
CA VAL A 16 -18.06 -18.67 -0.97
C VAL A 16 -17.20 -17.54 -0.41
N PHE A 17 -17.39 -16.30 -0.87
CA PHE A 17 -16.68 -15.14 -0.35
C PHE A 17 -17.08 -14.79 1.10
N LEU A 18 -18.36 -14.89 1.45
CA LEU A 18 -18.83 -14.67 2.82
C LEU A 18 -18.37 -15.78 3.78
N VAL A 19 -18.39 -17.04 3.35
CA VAL A 19 -17.90 -18.18 4.14
C VAL A 19 -16.38 -18.11 4.29
N GLY A 20 -15.64 -17.77 3.23
CA GLY A 20 -14.19 -17.57 3.28
C GLY A 20 -13.77 -16.34 4.09
N GLY A 21 -14.53 -15.25 4.00
CA GLY A 21 -14.30 -14.02 4.77
C GLY A 21 -14.59 -14.18 6.26
N ALA A 22 -15.65 -14.92 6.62
CA ALA A 22 -15.96 -15.24 8.02
C ALA A 22 -14.95 -16.23 8.63
N ALA A 23 -14.50 -17.22 7.86
CA ALA A 23 -13.45 -18.15 8.30
C ALA A 23 -12.09 -17.44 8.45
N GLY A 24 -11.74 -16.54 7.52
CA GLY A 24 -10.52 -15.74 7.59
C GLY A 24 -10.50 -14.81 8.82
N ALA A 25 -11.61 -14.12 9.11
CA ALA A 25 -11.70 -13.23 10.27
C ALA A 25 -11.62 -13.97 11.62
N ALA A 26 -12.15 -15.19 11.70
CA ALA A 26 -12.06 -16.02 12.91
C ALA A 26 -10.64 -16.60 13.12
N VAL A 27 -9.98 -17.03 12.05
CA VAL A 27 -8.58 -17.52 12.08
C VAL A 27 -7.60 -16.39 12.41
N ASP A 28 -7.82 -15.19 11.87
CA ASP A 28 -7.04 -13.99 12.17
C ASP A 28 -7.18 -13.60 13.66
N ARG A 29 -8.39 -13.63 14.21
CA ARG A 29 -8.61 -13.33 15.65
C ARG A 29 -8.06 -14.40 16.61
N MET A 30 -7.91 -15.65 16.16
CA MET A 30 -7.47 -16.76 17.03
C MET A 30 -5.96 -17.04 16.91
N LEU A 31 -5.31 -16.68 15.79
CA LEU A 31 -3.85 -16.79 15.60
C LEU A 31 -3.09 -15.47 15.84
N VAL A 32 -3.72 -14.31 15.63
CA VAL A 32 -3.09 -12.98 15.76
C VAL A 32 -3.34 -12.36 17.15
N GLY A 33 -3.80 -13.16 18.11
CA GLY A 33 -3.98 -12.74 19.51
C GLY A 33 -2.71 -12.32 20.25
N GLU A 34 -1.51 -12.51 19.68
CA GLU A 34 -0.24 -12.11 20.32
C GLU A 34 0.79 -11.49 19.36
N ARG A 35 0.40 -11.09 18.13
CA ARG A 35 1.31 -10.32 17.29
C ARG A 35 0.62 -9.08 16.76
N GLU A 36 1.08 -7.96 17.31
CA GLU A 36 1.01 -6.61 16.79
C GLU A 36 1.43 -6.61 15.30
N VAL A 37 0.48 -6.79 14.38
CA VAL A 37 0.75 -6.78 12.94
C VAL A 37 0.54 -5.37 12.39
N SER A 38 1.66 -4.64 12.34
CA SER A 38 1.85 -3.53 11.42
C SER A 38 1.81 -4.08 9.98
N SER A 39 0.72 -3.81 9.27
CA SER A 39 0.59 -4.16 7.86
C SER A 39 0.37 -2.91 7.00
N GLY A 40 1.39 -2.60 6.20
CA GLY A 40 1.23 -2.17 4.81
C GLY A 40 1.14 -0.67 4.51
N GLN A 41 2.27 -0.05 4.13
CA GLN A 41 2.27 0.91 3.01
C GLN A 41 3.71 1.07 2.44
N ARG A 42 3.95 0.45 1.28
CA ARG A 42 5.14 0.69 0.44
C ARG A 42 4.92 1.96 -0.39
N GLY A 43 5.78 2.94 -0.18
CA GLY A 43 5.92 4.17 -0.97
C GLY A 43 7.12 4.92 -0.40
N ARG A 44 8.21 5.01 -1.17
CA ARG A 44 9.47 5.66 -0.78
C ARG A 44 9.52 7.06 -1.40
N SER A 45 9.72 8.07 -0.56
CA SER A 45 10.56 9.24 -0.87
C SER A 45 11.20 9.70 0.44
N GLY A 46 12.47 10.12 0.37
CA GLY A 46 13.39 10.20 1.51
C GLY A 46 13.15 11.34 2.51
N GLY A 47 13.76 11.18 3.69
CA GLY A 47 13.79 12.16 4.79
C GLY A 47 13.11 11.64 6.07
N ASP A 48 13.90 11.29 7.08
CA ASP A 48 13.60 10.92 8.49
C ASP A 48 12.37 10.04 8.81
N ARG A 49 12.52 8.73 9.07
CA ARG A 49 13.11 8.03 10.25
C ARG A 49 12.23 7.82 11.46
N ASP A 50 10.99 8.30 11.50
CA ASP A 50 10.04 7.86 12.52
C ASP A 50 8.82 7.15 11.90
N ARG A 51 8.70 5.86 12.25
CA ARG A 51 7.61 4.90 11.95
C ARG A 51 7.66 4.03 10.69
N ARG A 52 8.68 4.12 9.83
CA ARG A 52 8.97 3.06 8.84
C ARG A 52 10.48 2.83 8.75
N ARG A 53 10.95 1.69 9.24
CA ARG A 53 12.33 1.19 9.10
C ARG A 53 12.84 1.48 7.68
N SER A 54 13.96 2.20 7.54
CA SER A 54 14.56 2.48 6.22
C SER A 54 14.86 1.17 5.49
N TYR A 55 15.07 1.22 4.17
CA TYR A 55 15.58 0.05 3.45
C TYR A 55 16.89 -0.45 4.08
N LEU A 56 17.75 0.52 4.41
CA LEU A 56 19.04 0.28 5.01
C LEU A 56 18.88 -0.34 6.39
N ASP A 57 17.96 0.17 7.21
CA ASP A 57 17.69 -0.40 8.54
C ASP A 57 17.14 -1.83 8.43
N TRP A 58 16.24 -2.08 7.47
CA TRP A 58 15.74 -3.43 7.23
C TRP A 58 16.86 -4.39 6.80
N LEU A 59 17.76 -3.96 5.89
CA LEU A 59 18.93 -4.75 5.48
C LEU A 59 19.92 -4.96 6.63
N ALA A 60 20.19 -3.90 7.40
CA ALA A 60 21.11 -3.93 8.53
C ALA A 60 20.68 -4.97 9.56
N ASP A 61 19.39 -5.00 9.85
CA ASP A 61 18.85 -5.86 10.88
C ASP A 61 18.59 -7.30 10.39
N GLU A 62 18.15 -7.49 9.14
CA GLU A 62 17.95 -8.83 8.57
C GLU A 62 19.27 -9.56 8.31
N LEU A 63 20.32 -8.81 7.94
CA LEU A 63 21.63 -9.36 7.59
C LEU A 63 22.67 -9.19 8.71
N THR A 64 22.30 -8.60 9.84
CA THR A 64 23.20 -8.25 10.95
C THR A 64 24.47 -7.52 10.47
N LEU A 65 24.28 -6.45 9.69
CA LEU A 65 25.41 -5.70 9.11
C LEU A 65 26.24 -5.02 10.20
N SER A 66 27.57 -5.04 10.05
CA SER A 66 28.46 -4.20 10.85
C SER A 66 28.31 -2.71 10.49
N GLU A 67 28.80 -1.82 11.35
CA GLU A 67 28.79 -0.37 11.09
C GLU A 67 29.53 0.01 9.79
N GLU A 68 30.64 -0.68 9.52
CA GLU A 68 31.40 -0.49 8.28
C GLU A 68 30.58 -0.92 7.06
N GLN A 69 29.95 -2.09 7.12
CA GLN A 69 29.07 -2.58 6.05
C GLN A 69 27.85 -1.68 5.84
N ARG A 70 27.28 -1.15 6.93
CA ARG A 70 26.15 -0.22 6.88
C ARG A 70 26.53 1.07 6.14
N THR A 71 27.73 1.59 6.39
CA THR A 71 28.27 2.78 5.71
C THR A 71 28.46 2.53 4.21
N GLU A 72 29.03 1.38 3.85
CA GLU A 72 29.22 1.00 2.44
C GLU A 72 27.88 0.84 1.71
N VAL A 73 26.91 0.16 2.33
CA VAL A 73 25.56 -0.03 1.75
C VAL A 73 24.84 1.31 1.61
N GLN A 74 24.97 2.21 2.57
CA GLN A 74 24.43 3.57 2.45
C GLN A 74 25.01 4.27 1.21
N GLY A 75 26.33 4.25 1.03
CA GLY A 75 26.98 4.83 -0.15
C GLY A 75 26.51 4.22 -1.47
N ILE A 76 26.28 2.89 -1.51
CA ILE A 76 25.70 2.22 -2.69
C ILE A 76 24.30 2.77 -2.99
N LEU A 77 23.42 2.82 -1.98
CA LEU A 77 22.04 3.29 -2.15
C LEU A 77 21.98 4.76 -2.59
N GLU A 78 22.85 5.61 -2.06
CA GLU A 78 22.95 7.02 -2.43
C GLU A 78 23.38 7.20 -3.89
N ARG A 79 24.40 6.47 -4.35
CA ARG A 79 24.88 6.54 -5.75
C ARG A 79 23.80 6.21 -6.77
N HIS A 80 22.87 5.30 -6.43
CA HIS A 80 21.80 4.88 -7.34
C HIS A 80 20.47 5.62 -7.12
N ARG A 81 20.39 6.50 -6.12
CA ARG A 81 19.14 7.21 -5.78
C ARG A 81 18.60 8.03 -6.95
N GLU A 82 19.47 8.74 -7.66
CA GLU A 82 19.08 9.59 -8.80
C GLU A 82 18.58 8.75 -9.98
N GLN A 83 19.31 7.69 -10.34
CA GLN A 83 18.92 6.77 -11.41
C GLN A 83 17.53 6.15 -11.17
N VAL A 84 17.27 5.72 -9.93
CA VAL A 84 15.96 5.18 -9.55
C VAL A 84 14.87 6.27 -9.60
N SER A 85 15.19 7.50 -9.17
CA SER A 85 14.27 8.64 -9.23
C SER A 85 13.86 8.96 -10.66
N ASP A 86 14.81 8.93 -11.59
CA ASP A 86 14.55 9.25 -13.00
C ASP A 86 13.74 8.16 -13.70
N LEU A 87 14.06 6.89 -13.45
CA LEU A 87 13.23 5.77 -13.89
C LEU A 87 11.79 5.88 -13.38
N TRP A 88 11.62 6.30 -12.12
CA TRP A 88 10.29 6.52 -11.56
C TRP A 88 9.54 7.66 -12.25
N LYS A 89 10.18 8.81 -12.49
CA LYS A 89 9.56 9.94 -13.21
C LYS A 89 9.10 9.54 -14.62
N GLU A 90 9.87 8.69 -15.30
CA GLU A 90 9.54 8.24 -16.64
C GLU A 90 8.27 7.36 -16.67
N TRP A 91 8.16 6.40 -15.75
CA TRP A 91 7.05 5.43 -15.76
C TRP A 91 5.85 5.82 -14.92
N ARG A 92 5.99 6.74 -13.95
CA ARG A 92 4.90 7.20 -13.10
C ARG A 92 3.65 7.63 -13.90
N PRO A 93 3.73 8.41 -14.99
CA PRO A 93 2.54 8.82 -15.74
C PRO A 93 1.74 7.63 -16.27
N ARG A 94 2.42 6.61 -16.81
CA ARG A 94 1.78 5.39 -17.32
C ARG A 94 1.11 4.59 -16.20
N TYR A 95 1.77 4.54 -15.04
CA TYR A 95 1.21 3.87 -13.87
C TYR A 95 -0.03 4.60 -13.35
N ASP A 96 0.00 5.93 -13.28
CA ASP A 96 -1.11 6.76 -12.83
C ASP A 96 -2.32 6.60 -13.77
N GLU A 97 -2.10 6.60 -15.09
CA GLU A 97 -3.13 6.33 -16.09
C GLU A 97 -3.78 4.95 -15.92
N LEU A 98 -2.96 3.89 -15.75
CA LEU A 98 -3.48 2.55 -15.51
C LEU A 98 -4.31 2.47 -14.21
N GLN A 99 -3.87 3.16 -13.16
CA GLN A 99 -4.61 3.25 -11.90
C GLN A 99 -5.98 3.92 -12.09
N GLU A 100 -6.08 4.95 -12.91
CA GLU A 100 -7.35 5.62 -13.22
C GLU A 100 -8.28 4.70 -14.01
N GLN A 101 -7.76 4.00 -15.02
CA GLN A 101 -8.52 3.02 -15.78
C GLN A 101 -9.07 1.90 -14.88
N VAL A 102 -8.23 1.32 -14.01
CA VAL A 102 -8.67 0.30 -13.05
C VAL A 102 -9.76 0.83 -12.11
N ARG A 103 -9.68 2.08 -11.65
CA ARG A 103 -10.73 2.70 -10.82
C ARG A 103 -12.03 2.86 -11.59
N ALA A 104 -11.96 3.27 -12.86
CA ALA A 104 -13.13 3.40 -13.72
C ALA A 104 -13.81 2.05 -13.98
N ASP A 105 -13.02 1.01 -14.26
CA ASP A 105 -13.51 -0.35 -14.47
C ASP A 105 -14.17 -0.91 -13.21
N ILE A 106 -13.54 -0.72 -12.04
CA ILE A 106 -14.14 -1.09 -10.76
C ILE A 106 -15.45 -0.34 -10.56
N ARG A 107 -15.49 0.98 -10.76
CA ARG A 107 -16.71 1.78 -10.63
C ARG A 107 -17.83 1.26 -11.55
N GLY A 108 -17.49 0.88 -12.78
CA GLY A 108 -18.44 0.42 -13.79
C GLY A 108 -19.20 -0.86 -13.44
N VAL A 109 -18.69 -1.67 -12.49
CA VAL A 109 -19.38 -2.89 -12.04
C VAL A 109 -20.14 -2.72 -10.71
N LEU A 110 -20.06 -1.55 -10.09
CA LEU A 110 -20.70 -1.26 -8.80
C LEU A 110 -22.11 -0.69 -8.99
N THR A 111 -22.98 -0.90 -8.00
CA THR A 111 -24.22 -0.13 -7.90
C THR A 111 -23.92 1.34 -7.55
N GLU A 112 -24.87 2.24 -7.76
CA GLU A 112 -24.69 3.66 -7.43
C GLU A 112 -24.29 3.90 -5.97
N GLU A 113 -24.93 3.19 -5.03
CA GLU A 113 -24.63 3.25 -3.60
C GLU A 113 -23.21 2.73 -3.28
N GLN A 114 -22.80 1.65 -3.95
CA GLN A 114 -21.46 1.07 -3.79
C GLN A 114 -20.39 1.98 -4.41
N ALA A 115 -20.67 2.62 -5.55
CA ALA A 115 -19.78 3.56 -6.20
C ALA A 115 -19.55 4.80 -5.32
N ALA A 116 -20.60 5.35 -4.70
CA ALA A 116 -20.48 6.44 -3.73
C ALA A 116 -19.63 6.04 -2.52
N SER A 117 -19.81 4.83 -1.99
CA SER A 117 -18.99 4.30 -0.90
C SER A 117 -17.53 4.10 -1.31
N TYR A 118 -17.29 3.62 -2.54
CA TYR A 118 -15.97 3.45 -3.13
C TYR A 118 -15.24 4.80 -3.27
N ASP A 119 -15.90 5.83 -3.77
CA ASP A 119 -15.33 7.18 -3.87
C ASP A 119 -14.93 7.74 -2.49
N ALA A 120 -15.80 7.60 -1.51
CA ALA A 120 -15.51 8.03 -0.14
C ALA A 120 -14.33 7.24 0.49
N LEU A 121 -14.11 5.99 0.08
CA LEU A 121 -12.94 5.21 0.48
C LEU A 121 -11.66 5.76 -0.17
N LEU A 122 -11.69 6.01 -1.48
CA LEU A 122 -10.55 6.55 -2.22
C LEU A 122 -10.15 7.94 -1.72
N GLU A 123 -11.13 8.79 -1.44
CA GLU A 123 -10.91 10.14 -0.92
C GLU A 123 -10.29 10.11 0.48
N ARG A 124 -10.79 9.26 1.38
CA ARG A 124 -10.17 9.05 2.70
C ARG A 124 -8.72 8.58 2.59
N GLN A 125 -8.41 7.73 1.60
CA GLN A 125 -7.04 7.28 1.37
C GLN A 125 -6.16 8.43 0.88
N ARG A 126 -6.66 9.28 -0.03
CA ARG A 126 -5.95 10.47 -0.52
C ARG A 126 -5.63 11.43 0.62
N GLN A 127 -6.62 11.78 1.43
CA GLN A 127 -6.44 12.70 2.56
C GLN A 127 -5.44 12.17 3.60
N ARG A 128 -5.41 10.86 3.84
CA ARG A 128 -4.39 10.24 4.70
C ARG A 128 -2.98 10.44 4.13
N ARG A 129 -2.80 10.21 2.83
CA ARG A 129 -1.49 10.43 2.18
C ARG A 129 -1.06 11.89 2.24
N GLU A 130 -1.96 12.83 1.97
CA GLU A 130 -1.66 14.28 2.04
C GLU A 130 -1.38 14.77 3.46
N ARG A 131 -1.96 14.14 4.48
CA ARG A 131 -1.60 14.42 5.88
C ARG A 131 -0.21 13.88 6.19
N ASP A 132 0.06 12.63 5.85
CA ASP A 132 1.39 12.02 6.04
C ASP A 132 2.50 12.82 5.33
N ASP A 133 2.23 13.36 4.15
CA ASP A 133 3.20 14.16 3.40
C ASP A 133 3.40 15.56 4.01
N ARG A 134 2.33 16.21 4.49
CA ARG A 134 2.43 17.50 5.22
C ARG A 134 3.19 17.36 6.54
N ASP A 135 2.92 16.29 7.29
CA ASP A 135 3.58 16.03 8.56
C ASP A 135 5.09 15.80 8.37
N ARG A 136 5.50 15.21 7.23
CA ARG A 136 6.93 15.10 6.85
C ARG A 136 7.57 16.45 6.53
N ASP A 137 6.87 17.30 5.78
CA ASP A 137 7.40 18.61 5.38
C ASP A 137 7.59 19.52 6.60
N ASP A 138 6.67 19.49 7.56
CA ASP A 138 6.72 20.29 8.79
C ASP A 138 7.87 19.84 9.70
N ASN A 139 8.02 18.53 9.93
CA ASN A 139 9.11 17.97 10.72
C ASN A 139 10.50 18.23 10.11
N SER A 140 10.60 18.43 8.79
CA SER A 140 11.88 18.79 8.14
C SER A 140 12.33 20.22 8.41
N LYS A 141 11.41 21.13 8.78
CA LYS A 141 11.71 22.55 9.03
C LYS A 141 12.21 22.81 10.44
N ASP A 142 11.75 22.02 11.42
CA ASP A 142 12.14 22.16 12.83
C ASP A 142 13.59 21.72 13.12
N HIS A 143 14.24 21.01 12.19
CA HIS A 143 15.62 20.53 12.33
C HIS A 143 16.66 21.32 11.53
N ARG A 144 16.33 22.54 11.08
CA ARG A 144 17.22 23.39 10.28
C ARG A 144 17.54 24.73 10.95
#